data_AF-A0A1T5J609-F1
#
_entry.id   AF-A0A1T5J609-F1
#
_cell.length_a   1.000
_cell.length_b   1.000
_cell.length_c   1.000
_cell.angle_alpha   90.00
_cell.angle_beta   90.00
_cell.angle_gamma   90.00
#
_symmetry.space_group_name_H-M   'P 1'
#
loop_
_entity.id
_entity.type
_entity.pdbx_description
1 polymer ?
#
loop_
_entity_poly.entity_id
_entity_poly.type
_entity_poly.pdbx_seq_one_letter_code
_entity_poly.pdbx_strand_id
1 'polypeptide(L)'
;MLDFLIKTNTPEGRAEASRVIAFRYYLLAVILFFVFSICFELIFDFRSISLPYLVVLAVAPALLLALSIKKVSHKLLVVINVLFLLLVNQAQILSDPTFFHTWVFWIGLIPLLLTMFTRSFETMSLTFIVIAFMVANGIYVNTHIGSYDVTISPAQFTAGGVLFTLITATVAILFSYTQHAINKRLVNQNLTLQLMTVEIEEQNKMLKDQNEEITSINNRLEEANFLLEERVAKRTQELENHNQRLAEYAFINSHLLRGPLCSILGLINLLNKTSLSENEKEILRHLKESSHNLDDVVSKISKALTDGPELDRELIRKLKD
;
A
#
# COMPACT_ATOMS: atom_id res chain seq x y z
N MET A 1 -22.31 7.54 4.40
CA MET A 1 -21.75 6.85 5.58
C MET A 1 -20.46 6.11 5.23
N LEU A 2 -20.40 5.44 4.07
CA LEU A 2 -19.20 4.77 3.56
C LEU A 2 -18.04 5.73 3.26
N ASP A 3 -18.27 6.82 2.52
CA ASP A 3 -17.25 7.86 2.26
C ASP A 3 -16.69 8.53 3.52
N PHE A 4 -17.49 8.54 4.60
CA PHE A 4 -17.08 9.09 5.89
C PHE A 4 -16.11 8.14 6.59
N LEU A 5 -16.40 6.84 6.62
CA LEU A 5 -15.49 5.82 7.16
C LEU A 5 -14.18 5.79 6.38
N ILE A 6 -14.22 5.94 5.06
CA ILE A 6 -13.04 6.00 4.19
C ILE A 6 -12.21 7.25 4.48
N LYS A 7 -12.84 8.43 4.57
CA LYS A 7 -12.14 9.71 4.80
C LYS A 7 -11.61 9.86 6.23
N THR A 8 -12.27 9.28 7.25
CA THR A 8 -11.75 9.26 8.63
C THR A 8 -10.67 8.22 8.87
N ASN A 9 -10.52 7.22 7.99
CA ASN A 9 -9.46 6.21 8.11
C ASN A 9 -8.12 6.68 7.53
N THR A 10 -8.11 7.76 6.74
CA THR A 10 -6.86 8.36 6.26
C THR A 10 -6.13 9.07 7.41
N PRO A 11 -4.79 9.15 7.38
CA PRO A 11 -4.01 9.88 8.39
C PRO A 11 -4.47 11.34 8.54
N GLU A 12 -4.85 11.98 7.44
CA GLU A 12 -5.37 13.35 7.41
C GLU A 12 -6.73 13.48 8.09
N GLY A 13 -7.65 12.54 7.84
CA GLY A 13 -8.96 12.54 8.49
C GLY A 13 -8.91 12.28 9.99
N ARG A 14 -7.98 11.42 10.45
CA ARG A 14 -7.73 11.21 11.89
C ARG A 14 -7.13 12.45 12.56
N ALA A 15 -6.20 13.13 11.89
CA ALA A 15 -5.62 14.37 12.38
C ALA A 15 -6.66 15.49 12.48
N GLU A 16 -7.56 15.60 11.50
CA GLU A 16 -8.63 16.59 11.52
C GLU A 16 -9.67 16.30 12.62
N ALA A 17 -10.06 15.03 12.80
CA ALA A 17 -10.95 14.64 13.90
C ALA A 17 -10.34 14.94 15.28
N SER A 18 -9.05 14.66 15.47
CA SER A 18 -8.34 15.00 16.71
C SER A 18 -8.33 16.52 16.98
N ARG A 19 -8.22 17.36 15.94
CA ARG A 19 -8.25 18.82 16.09
C ARG A 19 -9.64 19.35 16.43
N VAL A 20 -10.69 18.76 15.86
CA VAL A 20 -12.09 19.11 16.21
C VAL A 20 -12.36 18.79 17.68
N ILE A 21 -11.90 17.64 18.18
CA ILE A 21 -12.03 17.28 19.59
C ILE A 21 -11.28 18.27 20.49
N ALA A 22 -10.04 18.61 20.15
CA ALA A 22 -9.26 19.61 20.89
C ALA A 22 -9.95 20.99 20.91
N PHE A 23 -10.54 21.40 19.79
CA PHE A 23 -11.30 22.66 19.69
C PHE A 23 -12.56 22.67 20.59
N ARG A 24 -13.25 21.54 20.73
CA ARG A 24 -14.39 21.45 21.66
C ARG A 24 -13.96 21.62 23.12
N TYR A 25 -12.83 21.04 23.51
CA TYR A 25 -12.25 21.26 24.84
C TYR A 25 -11.85 22.72 25.06
N TYR A 26 -11.31 23.40 24.03
CA TYR A 26 -11.05 24.84 24.08
C TYR A 26 -12.32 25.65 24.36
N LEU A 27 -13.39 25.41 23.60
CA LEU A 27 -14.65 26.13 23.80
C LEU A 27 -15.23 25.88 25.20
N LEU A 28 -15.14 24.65 25.71
CA LEU A 28 -15.53 24.33 27.08
C LEU A 28 -14.67 25.08 28.11
N ALA A 29 -13.35 25.15 27.91
CA ALA A 29 -12.46 25.90 28.79
C ALA A 29 -12.76 27.41 28.79
N VAL A 30 -13.08 27.99 27.62
CA VAL A 30 -13.50 29.39 27.47
C VAL A 30 -14.83 29.64 28.18
N ILE A 31 -15.81 28.74 28.04
CA ILE A 31 -17.09 28.83 28.75
C ILE A 31 -16.87 28.76 30.27
N LEU A 32 -16.07 27.80 30.74
CA LEU A 32 -15.75 27.66 32.16
C LEU A 32 -15.04 28.90 32.72
N PHE A 33 -14.11 29.48 31.95
CA PHE A 33 -13.46 30.74 32.31
C PHE A 33 -14.49 31.86 32.49
N PHE A 34 -15.44 32.03 31.56
CA PHE A 34 -16.45 33.08 31.70
C PHE A 34 -17.44 32.83 32.85
N VAL A 35 -17.85 31.58 33.08
CA VAL A 35 -18.66 31.21 34.25
C VAL A 35 -17.93 31.55 35.54
N PHE A 36 -16.64 31.22 35.61
CA PHE A 36 -15.80 31.57 36.75
C PHE A 36 -15.70 33.09 36.93
N SER A 37 -15.48 33.85 35.85
CA SER A 37 -15.43 35.32 35.89
C SER A 37 -16.75 35.94 36.37
N ILE A 38 -17.91 35.37 36.01
CA ILE A 38 -19.22 35.79 36.54
C ILE A 38 -19.30 35.54 38.05
N CYS A 39 -18.93 34.34 38.51
CA CYS A 39 -18.92 34.03 39.94
C CYS A 39 -17.98 34.97 40.70
N PHE A 40 -16.84 35.29 40.11
CA PHE A 40 -15.85 36.18 40.69
C PHE A 40 -16.36 37.63 40.80
N GLU A 41 -16.98 38.16 39.74
CA GLU A 41 -17.60 39.51 39.76
C GLU A 41 -18.70 39.60 40.83
N LEU A 42 -19.53 38.56 40.97
CA LEU A 42 -20.59 38.51 41.98
C LEU A 42 -20.06 38.47 43.43
N ILE A 43 -18.88 37.89 43.65
CA ILE A 43 -18.29 37.75 44.99
C ILE A 43 -17.49 39.00 45.38
N PHE A 44 -16.77 39.61 44.42
CA PHE A 44 -15.79 40.66 44.71
C PHE A 44 -16.22 42.07 44.28
N ASP A 45 -17.26 42.23 43.45
CA ASP A 45 -17.83 43.52 42.96
C ASP A 45 -16.75 44.52 42.48
N PHE A 46 -16.19 44.28 41.29
CA PHE A 46 -15.18 45.17 40.70
C PHE A 46 -15.79 46.43 40.08
N ARG A 47 -17.13 46.51 39.98
CA ARG A 47 -17.90 47.63 39.41
C ARG A 47 -17.51 48.03 37.98
N SER A 48 -16.72 47.21 37.29
CA SER A 48 -16.18 47.52 35.96
C SER A 48 -16.79 46.64 34.87
N ILE A 49 -17.55 45.61 35.23
CA ILE A 49 -18.13 44.65 34.27
C ILE A 49 -19.63 44.52 34.48
N SER A 50 -20.42 44.76 33.43
CA SER A 50 -21.87 44.58 33.50
C SER A 50 -22.26 43.11 33.33
N LEU A 51 -23.23 42.63 34.12
CA LEU A 51 -23.76 41.26 34.01
C LEU A 51 -24.25 40.91 32.57
N PRO A 52 -24.92 41.81 31.82
CA PRO A 52 -25.29 41.55 30.43
C PRO A 52 -24.08 41.30 29.52
N TYR A 53 -22.98 42.02 29.71
CA TYR A 53 -21.75 41.84 28.92
C TYR A 53 -21.13 40.45 29.14
N LEU A 54 -21.10 39.96 30.38
CA LEU A 54 -20.61 38.61 30.69
C LEU A 54 -21.49 37.52 30.09
N VAL A 55 -22.82 37.71 30.08
CA VAL A 55 -23.75 36.78 29.45
C VAL A 55 -23.50 36.72 27.94
N VAL A 56 -23.34 37.87 27.27
CA VAL A 56 -23.04 37.93 25.83
C VAL A 56 -21.73 37.20 25.49
N LEU A 57 -20.70 37.37 26.31
CA LEU A 57 -19.42 36.68 26.14
C LEU A 57 -19.52 35.14 26.29
N ALA A 58 -20.42 34.64 27.13
CA ALA A 58 -20.62 33.20 27.33
C ALA A 58 -21.47 32.54 26.22
N VAL A 59 -22.39 33.29 25.61
CA VAL A 59 -23.35 32.77 24.63
C VAL A 59 -22.69 32.34 23.31
N ALA A 60 -21.77 33.13 22.75
CA ALA A 60 -21.19 32.78 21.46
C ALA A 60 -20.25 31.56 21.50
N PRO A 61 -19.37 31.37 22.51
CA PRO A 61 -18.64 30.12 22.66
C PRO A 61 -19.56 28.90 22.78
N ALA A 62 -20.71 29.03 23.47
CA ALA A 62 -21.70 27.97 23.59
C ALA A 62 -22.40 27.66 22.24
N LEU A 63 -22.76 28.69 21.46
CA LEU A 63 -23.31 28.54 20.12
C LEU A 63 -22.28 27.92 19.16
N LEU A 64 -21.02 28.35 19.22
CA LEU A 64 -19.93 27.76 18.43
C LEU A 64 -19.65 26.32 18.84
N LEU A 65 -19.84 25.96 20.10
CA LEU A 65 -19.73 24.58 20.57
C LEU A 65 -20.84 23.72 19.96
N ALA A 66 -22.08 24.21 19.94
CA ALA A 66 -23.19 23.55 19.27
C ALA A 66 -22.97 23.44 17.74
N LEU A 67 -22.39 24.46 17.10
CA LEU A 67 -22.05 24.45 15.68
C LEU A 67 -20.85 23.53 15.36
N SER A 68 -19.94 23.32 16.31
CA SER A 68 -18.82 22.37 16.16
C SER A 68 -19.27 20.90 16.09
N ILE A 69 -20.53 20.63 16.45
CA ILE A 69 -21.18 19.31 16.26
C ILE A 69 -21.60 19.14 14.79
N LYS A 70 -21.90 20.24 14.09
CA LYS A 70 -22.13 20.26 12.64
C LYS A 70 -20.78 20.29 11.90
N LYS A 71 -20.75 19.86 10.62
CA LYS A 71 -19.54 19.70 9.77
C LYS A 71 -18.85 21.04 9.38
N VAL A 72 -18.77 22.00 10.28
CA VAL A 72 -18.13 23.30 10.05
C VAL A 72 -16.62 23.16 10.29
N SER A 73 -15.81 23.80 9.44
CA SER A 73 -14.35 23.79 9.59
C SER A 73 -13.92 24.38 10.93
N HIS A 74 -13.11 23.62 11.70
CA HIS A 74 -12.59 24.06 13.00
C HIS A 74 -11.82 25.39 12.90
N LYS A 75 -11.09 25.61 11.81
CA LYS A 75 -10.35 26.86 11.58
C LYS A 75 -11.27 28.06 11.50
N LEU A 76 -12.37 27.91 10.76
CA LEU A 76 -13.37 28.95 10.62
C LEU A 76 -14.02 29.26 11.98
N LEU A 77 -14.31 28.23 12.78
CA LEU A 77 -14.89 28.41 14.12
C LEU A 77 -13.94 29.14 15.09
N VAL A 78 -12.63 28.86 15.04
CA VAL A 78 -11.62 29.60 15.84
C VAL A 78 -11.59 31.07 15.44
N VAL A 79 -11.51 31.36 14.15
CA VAL A 79 -11.48 32.75 13.64
C VAL A 79 -12.76 33.48 14.02
N ILE A 80 -13.92 32.86 13.84
CA ILE A 80 -15.22 33.44 14.25
C ILE A 80 -15.23 33.73 15.76
N ASN A 81 -14.72 32.82 16.60
CA ASN A 81 -14.66 33.05 18.05
C ASN A 81 -13.78 34.26 18.38
N VAL A 82 -12.57 34.33 17.84
CA VAL A 82 -11.66 35.46 18.10
C VAL A 82 -12.28 36.77 17.63
N LEU A 83 -12.84 36.81 16.42
CA LEU A 83 -13.50 38.01 15.91
C LEU A 83 -14.70 38.43 16.76
N PHE A 84 -15.52 37.47 17.21
CA PHE A 84 -16.62 37.74 18.13
C PHE A 84 -16.13 38.36 19.45
N LEU A 85 -15.10 37.77 20.06
CA LEU A 85 -14.51 38.29 21.28
C LEU A 85 -14.00 39.72 21.09
N LEU A 86 -13.29 40.00 19.99
CA LEU A 86 -12.80 41.36 19.70
C LEU A 86 -13.96 42.34 19.51
N LEU A 87 -15.02 41.95 18.80
CA LEU A 87 -16.16 42.83 18.48
C LEU A 87 -16.99 43.19 19.72
N VAL A 88 -17.28 42.21 20.59
CA VAL A 88 -17.98 42.46 21.86
C VAL A 88 -17.15 43.35 22.79
N ASN A 89 -15.85 43.12 22.84
CA ASN A 89 -14.95 43.98 23.62
C ASN A 89 -14.89 45.40 23.06
N GLN A 90 -14.87 45.56 21.73
CA GLN A 90 -14.93 46.88 21.11
C GLN A 90 -16.22 47.63 21.49
N ALA A 91 -17.37 46.95 21.44
CA ALA A 91 -18.65 47.56 21.82
C ALA A 91 -18.67 48.03 23.29
N GLN A 92 -18.07 47.25 24.19
CA GLN A 92 -17.98 47.62 25.60
C GLN A 92 -17.07 48.83 25.83
N ILE A 93 -15.89 48.87 25.20
CA ILE A 93 -14.94 49.99 25.32
C ILE A 93 -15.54 51.29 24.76
N LEU A 94 -16.32 51.21 23.68
CA LEU A 94 -17.03 52.39 23.15
C LEU A 94 -18.16 52.88 24.06
N SER A 95 -18.80 51.97 24.80
CA SER A 95 -19.91 52.30 25.71
C SER A 95 -19.41 52.85 27.04
N ASP A 96 -18.32 52.29 27.56
CA ASP A 96 -17.64 52.70 28.79
C ASP A 96 -16.12 52.57 28.59
N PRO A 97 -15.42 53.66 28.23
CA PRO A 97 -13.99 53.55 27.96
C PRO A 97 -13.14 53.34 29.22
N THR A 98 -13.71 53.49 30.43
CA THR A 98 -13.00 53.15 31.67
C THR A 98 -12.74 51.65 31.78
N PHE A 99 -13.58 50.80 31.18
CA PHE A 99 -13.43 49.33 31.13
C PHE A 99 -12.04 48.84 30.68
N PHE A 100 -11.33 49.65 29.88
CA PHE A 100 -10.00 49.33 29.38
C PHE A 100 -8.99 48.95 30.47
N HIS A 101 -9.08 49.55 31.66
CA HIS A 101 -8.17 49.28 32.78
C HIS A 101 -8.19 47.82 33.24
N THR A 102 -9.36 47.19 33.25
CA THR A 102 -9.52 45.77 33.64
C THR A 102 -9.22 44.86 32.46
N TRP A 103 -9.67 45.24 31.27
CA TRP A 103 -9.59 44.41 30.07
C TRP A 103 -8.16 44.14 29.58
N VAL A 104 -7.26 45.13 29.72
CA VAL A 104 -5.86 45.02 29.24
C VAL A 104 -5.10 43.85 29.90
N PHE A 105 -5.50 43.41 31.09
CA PHE A 105 -4.91 42.23 31.75
C PHE A 105 -5.40 40.91 31.13
N TRP A 106 -6.69 40.84 30.79
CA TRP A 106 -7.31 39.61 30.29
C TRP A 106 -6.98 39.33 28.82
N ILE A 107 -6.76 40.36 28.01
CA ILE A 107 -6.44 40.21 26.58
C ILE A 107 -5.15 39.40 26.35
N GLY A 108 -4.19 39.47 27.29
CA GLY A 108 -2.94 38.72 27.23
C GLY A 108 -3.09 37.20 27.35
N LEU A 109 -4.24 36.71 27.84
CA LEU A 109 -4.53 35.27 27.92
C LEU A 109 -4.94 34.67 26.57
N ILE A 110 -5.46 35.49 25.64
CA ILE A 110 -5.99 35.01 24.36
C ILE A 110 -4.89 34.31 23.54
N PRO A 111 -3.70 34.90 23.32
CA PRO A 111 -2.61 34.22 22.63
C PRO A 111 -2.20 32.91 23.31
N LEU A 112 -2.11 32.90 24.63
CA LEU A 112 -1.70 31.73 25.41
C LEU A 112 -2.66 30.56 25.19
N LEU A 113 -3.97 30.81 25.23
CA LEU A 113 -4.98 29.79 24.94
C LEU A 113 -4.95 29.35 23.47
N LEU A 114 -4.71 30.28 22.52
CA LEU A 114 -4.63 29.95 21.10
C LEU A 114 -3.44 29.02 20.77
N THR A 115 -2.30 29.15 21.46
CA THR A 115 -1.11 28.31 21.22
C THR A 115 -1.37 26.82 21.44
N MET A 116 -2.33 26.47 22.30
CA MET A 116 -2.66 25.08 22.62
C MET A 116 -3.40 24.36 21.47
N PHE A 117 -4.02 25.10 20.55
CA PHE A 117 -5.00 24.53 19.61
C PHE A 117 -4.77 24.91 18.14
N THR A 118 -4.05 26.01 17.89
CA THR A 118 -3.80 26.51 16.53
C THR A 118 -2.38 26.18 16.06
N ARG A 119 -2.14 26.21 14.74
CA ARG A 119 -0.79 26.06 14.21
C ARG A 119 0.06 27.29 14.54
N SER A 120 1.38 27.11 14.67
CA SER A 120 2.33 28.19 14.99
C SER A 120 2.09 29.47 14.17
N PHE A 121 1.93 29.34 12.84
CA PHE A 121 1.66 30.48 11.97
C PHE A 121 0.32 31.17 12.26
N GLU A 122 -0.75 30.40 12.50
CA GLU A 122 -2.09 30.92 12.81
C GLU A 122 -2.09 31.62 14.19
N THR A 123 -1.37 31.06 15.16
CA THR A 123 -1.18 31.69 16.47
C THR A 123 -0.46 33.03 16.35
N MET A 124 0.62 33.08 15.55
CA MET A 124 1.40 34.31 15.36
C MET A 124 0.57 35.43 14.74
N SER A 125 -0.19 35.13 13.68
CA SER A 125 -1.02 36.14 13.00
C SER A 125 -2.15 36.64 13.90
N LEU A 126 -2.84 35.75 14.63
CA LEU A 126 -3.87 36.15 15.59
C LEU A 126 -3.30 36.95 16.75
N THR A 127 -2.10 36.60 17.24
CA THR A 127 -1.41 37.37 18.29
C THR A 127 -1.11 38.78 17.83
N PHE A 128 -0.66 38.97 16.59
CA PHE A 128 -0.44 40.30 16.02
C PHE A 128 -1.74 41.12 15.96
N ILE A 129 -2.86 40.50 15.54
CA ILE A 129 -4.17 41.16 15.53
C ILE A 129 -4.59 41.58 16.94
N VAL A 130 -4.40 40.71 17.94
CA VAL A 130 -4.73 41.00 19.34
C VAL A 130 -3.88 42.16 19.88
N ILE A 131 -2.58 42.20 19.57
CA ILE A 131 -1.69 43.31 19.96
C ILE A 131 -2.12 44.61 19.27
N ALA A 132 -2.38 44.58 17.96
CA ALA A 132 -2.83 45.76 17.22
C ALA A 132 -4.16 46.30 17.79
N PHE A 133 -5.08 45.40 18.15
CA PHE A 133 -6.35 45.75 18.78
C PHE A 133 -6.18 46.39 20.16
N MET A 134 -5.24 45.88 20.97
CA MET A 134 -4.89 46.46 22.27
C MET A 134 -4.35 47.89 22.11
N VAL A 135 -3.41 48.09 21.17
CA VAL A 135 -2.79 49.40 20.92
C VAL A 135 -3.83 50.41 20.41
N ALA A 136 -4.68 50.00 19.44
CA ALA A 136 -5.72 50.87 18.89
C ALA A 136 -6.71 51.33 19.97
N ASN A 137 -7.16 50.44 20.85
CA ASN A 137 -8.05 50.79 21.95
C ASN A 137 -7.36 51.65 23.02
N GLY A 138 -6.07 51.44 23.29
CA GLY A 138 -5.29 52.31 24.17
C GLY A 138 -5.22 53.75 23.66
N ILE A 139 -4.99 53.93 22.35
CA ILE A 139 -5.00 55.25 21.70
C ILE A 139 -6.40 55.88 21.77
N TYR A 140 -7.45 55.10 21.50
CA TYR A 140 -8.84 55.56 21.59
C TYR A 140 -9.18 56.07 22.99
N VAL A 141 -8.90 55.29 24.04
CA VAL A 141 -9.20 55.67 25.42
C VAL A 141 -8.42 56.92 25.85
N ASN A 142 -7.14 57.01 25.48
CA ASN A 142 -6.32 58.18 25.75
C ASN A 142 -6.85 59.46 25.07
N THR A 143 -7.42 59.36 23.87
CA THR A 143 -8.00 60.53 23.19
C THR A 143 -9.37 60.94 23.72
N HIS A 144 -10.16 60.01 24.26
CA HIS A 144 -11.53 60.28 24.72
C HIS A 144 -11.64 60.68 26.19
N ILE A 145 -10.87 60.04 27.06
CA ILE A 145 -10.91 60.29 28.52
C ILE A 145 -9.63 61.00 28.99
N GLY A 146 -8.51 60.80 28.30
CA GLY A 146 -7.19 61.28 28.75
C GLY A 146 -6.71 60.45 29.94
N SER A 147 -7.11 60.86 31.14
CA SER A 147 -6.79 60.18 32.41
C SER A 147 -8.06 59.94 33.23
N TYR A 148 -8.10 58.81 33.95
CA TYR A 148 -9.17 58.48 34.89
C TYR A 148 -8.57 58.04 36.22
N ASP A 149 -9.20 58.43 37.33
CA ASP A 149 -8.84 57.97 38.66
C ASP A 149 -9.63 56.69 38.98
N VAL A 150 -8.96 55.62 39.37
CA VAL A 150 -9.61 54.37 39.81
C VAL A 150 -9.36 54.17 41.30
N THR A 151 -10.42 54.22 42.09
CA THR A 151 -10.38 53.82 43.50
C THR A 151 -10.68 52.33 43.62
N ILE A 152 -9.64 51.49 43.69
CA ILE A 152 -9.78 50.04 43.82
C ILE A 152 -9.46 49.63 45.27
N SER A 153 -10.30 48.81 45.87
CA SER A 153 -9.98 48.19 47.17
C SER A 153 -8.76 47.27 47.03
N PRO A 154 -7.73 47.41 47.88
CA PRO A 154 -6.56 46.52 47.85
C PRO A 154 -6.94 45.03 47.94
N ALA A 155 -8.00 44.70 48.69
CA ALA A 155 -8.48 43.32 48.81
C ALA A 155 -9.05 42.79 47.48
N GLN A 156 -9.86 43.59 46.78
CA GLN A 156 -10.43 43.23 45.47
C GLN A 156 -9.31 43.09 44.41
N PHE A 157 -8.38 44.04 44.38
CA PHE A 157 -7.25 44.00 43.46
C PHE A 157 -6.37 42.77 43.69
N THR A 158 -6.07 42.44 44.96
CA THR A 158 -5.29 41.26 45.32
C THR A 158 -6.01 39.97 44.92
N ALA A 159 -7.34 39.88 45.14
CA ALA A 159 -8.12 38.73 44.71
C ALA A 159 -8.04 38.54 43.18
N GLY A 160 -8.19 39.61 42.40
CA GLY A 160 -8.10 39.56 40.93
C GLY A 160 -6.72 39.13 40.44
N GLY A 161 -5.66 39.64 41.07
CA GLY A 161 -4.29 39.21 40.81
C GLY A 161 -4.05 37.73 41.09
N VAL A 162 -4.49 37.24 42.26
CA VAL A 162 -4.40 35.80 42.61
C VAL A 162 -5.13 34.95 41.59
N LEU A 163 -6.32 35.37 41.16
CA LEU A 163 -7.06 34.66 40.14
C LEU A 163 -6.31 34.59 38.80
N PHE A 164 -5.80 35.73 38.32
CA PHE A 164 -5.03 35.79 37.09
C PHE A 164 -3.79 34.87 37.16
N THR A 165 -3.08 34.86 38.29
CA THR A 165 -1.94 33.96 38.51
C THR A 165 -2.35 32.49 38.51
N LEU A 166 -3.47 32.13 39.15
CA LEU A 166 -3.97 30.75 39.16
C LEU A 166 -4.35 30.27 37.75
N ILE A 167 -5.01 31.13 36.96
CA ILE A 167 -5.41 30.79 35.58
C ILE A 167 -4.18 30.63 34.69
N THR A 168 -3.26 31.60 34.71
CA THR A 168 -2.01 31.52 33.91
C THR A 168 -1.17 30.32 34.30
N ALA A 169 -1.03 30.02 35.60
CA ALA A 169 -0.32 28.83 36.07
C ALA A 169 -1.00 27.53 35.60
N THR A 170 -2.33 27.45 35.68
CA THR A 170 -3.09 26.29 35.22
C THR A 170 -2.89 26.05 33.72
N VAL A 171 -2.97 27.11 32.90
CA VAL A 171 -2.73 27.01 31.46
C VAL A 171 -1.29 26.60 31.16
N ALA A 172 -0.30 27.16 31.88
CA ALA A 172 1.12 26.82 31.70
C ALA A 172 1.41 25.35 32.08
N ILE A 173 0.81 24.83 33.15
CA ILE A 173 0.94 23.43 33.57
C ILE A 173 0.32 22.50 32.53
N LEU A 174 -0.90 22.80 32.06
CA LEU A 174 -1.57 22.03 31.01
C LEU A 174 -0.77 22.03 29.71
N PHE A 175 -0.25 23.19 29.30
CA PHE A 175 0.62 23.31 28.13
C PHE A 175 1.88 22.43 28.30
N SER A 176 2.58 22.53 29.43
CA SER A 176 3.78 21.72 29.69
C SER A 176 3.49 20.21 29.67
N TYR A 177 2.37 19.79 30.28
CA TYR A 177 1.93 18.39 30.28
C TYR A 177 1.62 17.87 28.87
N THR A 178 0.88 18.65 28.09
CA THR A 178 0.53 18.29 26.71
C THR A 178 1.77 18.19 25.81
N GLN A 179 2.71 19.14 25.92
CA GLN A 179 3.98 19.09 25.19
C GLN A 179 4.82 17.87 25.57
N HIS A 180 4.90 17.54 26.86
CA HIS A 180 5.61 16.35 27.32
C HIS A 180 4.99 15.07 26.75
N ALA A 181 3.66 14.95 26.77
CA ALA A 181 2.95 13.80 26.21
C ALA A 181 3.14 13.67 24.69
N ILE A 182 3.12 14.78 23.95
CA ILE A 182 3.38 14.81 22.50
C ILE A 182 4.82 14.37 22.20
N ASN A 183 5.81 14.91 22.92
CA ASN A 183 7.22 14.55 22.74
C ASN A 183 7.47 13.06 23.00
N LYS A 184 6.86 12.50 24.05
CA LYS A 184 6.96 11.05 24.33
C LYS A 184 6.39 10.20 23.18
N ARG A 185 5.25 10.60 22.61
CA ARG A 185 4.66 9.92 21.44
C ARG A 185 5.57 10.03 20.22
N LEU A 186 6.16 11.20 19.98
CA LEU A 186 7.06 11.44 18.86
C LEU A 186 8.32 10.57 18.94
N VAL A 187 8.92 10.45 20.12
CA VAL A 187 10.08 9.57 20.36
C VAL A 187 9.72 8.11 20.07
N ASN A 188 8.59 7.63 20.57
CA ASN A 188 8.14 6.26 20.31
C ASN A 188 7.89 6.02 18.80
N GLN A 189 7.27 6.97 18.11
CA GLN A 189 7.05 6.89 16.66
C GLN A 189 8.38 6.85 15.89
N ASN A 190 9.34 7.68 16.26
CA ASN A 190 10.68 7.67 15.66
C ASN A 190 11.38 6.32 15.87
N LEU A 191 11.26 5.72 17.06
CA LEU A 191 11.81 4.40 17.33
C LEU A 191 11.16 3.31 16.45
N THR A 192 9.82 3.33 16.33
CA THR A 192 9.11 2.40 15.45
C THR A 192 9.54 2.56 13.99
N LEU A 193 9.72 3.80 13.52
CA LEU A 193 10.20 4.07 12.15
C LEU A 193 11.62 3.54 11.93
N GLN A 194 12.51 3.68 12.91
CA GLN A 194 13.86 3.11 12.83
C GLN A 194 13.83 1.59 12.74
N LEU A 195 13.01 0.92 13.56
CA LEU A 195 12.85 -0.53 13.51
C LEU A 195 12.31 -1.01 12.15
N MET A 196 11.28 -0.34 11.62
CA MET A 196 10.75 -0.64 10.28
C MET A 196 11.79 -0.45 9.18
N THR A 197 12.67 0.55 9.32
CA THR A 197 13.74 0.79 8.34
C THR A 197 14.74 -0.36 8.31
N VAL A 198 15.14 -0.88 9.49
CA VAL A 198 16.03 -2.04 9.60
C VAL A 198 15.37 -3.30 9.02
N GLU A 199 14.09 -3.54 9.33
CA GLU A 199 13.34 -4.68 8.80
C GLU A 199 13.23 -4.63 7.26
N ILE A 200 12.94 -3.46 6.70
CA ILE A 200 12.89 -3.27 5.23
C ILE A 200 14.26 -3.53 4.60
N GLU A 201 15.34 -3.10 5.23
CA GLU A 201 16.69 -3.32 4.73
C GLU A 201 17.06 -4.81 4.72
N GLU A 202 16.66 -5.55 5.75
CA GLU A 202 16.81 -7.01 5.82
C GLU A 202 15.97 -7.72 4.74
N GLN A 203 14.70 -7.33 4.58
CA GLN A 203 13.83 -7.88 3.53
C GLN A 203 14.36 -7.59 2.12
N ASN A 204 14.87 -6.38 1.88
CA ASN A 204 15.49 -6.03 0.60
C ASN A 204 16.72 -6.88 0.30
N LYS A 205 17.53 -7.18 1.33
CA LYS A 205 18.67 -8.09 1.18
C LYS A 205 18.20 -9.51 0.82
N MET A 206 17.21 -10.05 1.53
CA MET A 206 16.64 -11.36 1.22
C MET A 206 16.05 -11.43 -0.19
N LEU A 207 15.30 -10.40 -0.61
CA LEU A 207 14.74 -10.31 -1.96
C LEU A 207 15.84 -10.27 -3.02
N LYS A 208 16.94 -9.56 -2.75
CA LYS A 208 18.08 -9.52 -3.66
C LYS A 208 18.72 -10.90 -3.80
N ASP A 209 18.97 -11.58 -2.69
CA ASP A 209 19.56 -12.93 -2.68
C ASP A 209 18.65 -13.93 -3.43
N GLN A 210 17.33 -13.86 -3.22
CA GLN A 210 16.34 -14.67 -3.96
C GLN A 210 16.34 -14.36 -5.47
N ASN A 211 16.48 -13.08 -5.85
CA ASN A 211 16.52 -12.70 -7.26
C ASN A 211 17.79 -13.21 -7.95
N GLU A 212 18.93 -13.18 -7.25
CA GLU A 212 20.18 -13.79 -7.72
C GLU A 212 20.03 -15.31 -7.90
N GLU A 213 19.35 -16.00 -6.97
CA GLU A 213 19.05 -17.43 -7.08
C GLU A 213 18.14 -17.75 -8.27
N ILE A 214 17.03 -17.02 -8.44
CA ILE A 214 16.10 -17.18 -9.57
C ILE A 214 16.84 -16.97 -10.90
N THR A 215 17.70 -15.97 -10.97
CA THR A 215 18.52 -15.69 -12.16
C THR A 215 19.43 -16.87 -12.48
N SER A 216 20.10 -17.44 -11.48
CA SER A 216 20.93 -18.64 -11.63
C SER A 216 20.13 -19.86 -12.10
N ILE A 217 18.94 -20.08 -11.53
CA ILE A 217 18.05 -21.17 -11.93
C ILE A 217 17.57 -20.99 -13.37
N ASN A 218 17.19 -19.78 -13.77
CA ASN A 218 16.76 -19.49 -15.14
C ASN A 218 17.87 -19.80 -16.15
N ASN A 219 19.11 -19.39 -15.88
CA ASN A 219 20.25 -19.70 -16.75
C ASN A 219 20.48 -21.22 -16.88
N ARG A 220 20.37 -21.96 -15.77
CA ARG A 220 20.50 -23.44 -15.78
C ARG A 220 19.37 -24.11 -16.54
N LEU A 221 18.15 -23.57 -16.45
CA LEU A 221 17.00 -24.06 -17.20
C LEU A 221 17.17 -23.83 -18.70
N GLU A 222 17.68 -22.67 -19.08
CA GLU A 222 17.98 -22.34 -20.49
C GLU A 222 19.06 -23.27 -21.05
N GLU A 223 20.14 -23.50 -20.29
CA GLU A 223 21.19 -24.47 -20.67
C GLU A 223 20.63 -25.90 -20.81
N ALA A 224 19.82 -26.34 -19.85
CA ALA A 224 19.21 -27.67 -19.89
C ALA A 224 18.27 -27.83 -21.10
N ASN A 225 17.46 -26.80 -21.40
CA ASN A 225 16.58 -26.80 -22.57
C ASN A 225 17.39 -26.90 -23.87
N PHE A 226 18.45 -26.11 -24.01
CA PHE A 226 19.34 -26.16 -25.17
C PHE A 226 19.92 -27.58 -25.38
N LEU A 227 20.45 -28.20 -24.31
CA LEU A 227 21.01 -29.55 -24.38
C LEU A 227 19.96 -30.63 -24.71
N LEU A 228 18.73 -30.45 -24.22
CA LEU A 228 17.62 -31.35 -24.54
C LEU A 228 17.21 -31.22 -26.00
N GLU A 229 17.09 -30.00 -26.52
CA GLU A 229 16.79 -29.74 -27.94
C GLU A 229 17.86 -30.33 -28.85
N GLU A 230 19.14 -30.15 -28.52
CA GLU A 230 20.25 -30.75 -29.26
C GLU A 230 20.16 -32.29 -29.27
N ARG A 231 19.90 -32.90 -28.11
CA ARG A 231 19.76 -34.35 -27.98
C ARG A 231 18.56 -34.87 -28.76
N VAL A 232 17.43 -34.17 -28.69
CA VAL A 232 16.22 -34.52 -29.45
C VAL A 232 16.51 -34.43 -30.95
N ALA A 233 17.07 -33.33 -31.43
CA ALA A 233 17.42 -33.16 -32.83
C ALA A 233 18.35 -34.28 -33.33
N LYS A 234 19.39 -34.61 -32.55
CA LYS A 234 20.29 -35.72 -32.87
C LYS A 234 19.57 -37.07 -32.95
N ARG A 235 18.72 -37.39 -31.96
CA ARG A 235 17.95 -38.64 -31.95
C ARG A 235 16.94 -38.71 -33.08
N THR A 236 16.27 -37.61 -33.40
CA THR A 236 15.35 -37.52 -34.54
C THR A 236 16.11 -37.78 -35.84
N GLN A 237 17.27 -37.18 -36.04
CA GLN A 237 18.10 -37.43 -37.21
C GLN A 237 18.58 -38.89 -37.31
N GLU A 238 18.98 -39.50 -36.19
CA GLU A 238 19.34 -40.93 -36.13
C GLU A 238 18.15 -41.81 -36.53
N LEU A 239 16.95 -41.52 -36.01
CA LEU A 239 15.73 -42.25 -36.33
C LEU A 239 15.30 -42.07 -37.79
N GLU A 240 15.38 -40.86 -38.34
CA GLU A 240 15.09 -40.60 -39.75
C GLU A 240 16.04 -41.39 -40.66
N ASN A 241 17.34 -41.39 -40.35
CA ASN A 241 18.33 -42.18 -41.08
C ASN A 241 18.05 -43.68 -40.98
N HIS A 242 17.64 -44.18 -39.81
CA HIS A 242 17.25 -45.58 -39.64
C HIS A 242 15.98 -45.93 -40.43
N ASN A 243 14.96 -45.07 -40.38
CA ASN A 243 13.73 -45.24 -41.15
C ASN A 243 13.99 -45.26 -42.65
N GLN A 244 14.85 -44.38 -43.16
CA GLN A 244 15.24 -44.37 -44.57
C GLN A 244 15.91 -45.70 -44.96
N ARG A 245 16.86 -46.20 -44.16
CA ARG A 245 17.53 -47.48 -44.42
C ARG A 245 16.57 -48.66 -44.38
N LEU A 246 15.59 -48.65 -43.45
CA LEU A 246 14.55 -49.68 -43.40
C LEU A 246 13.65 -49.64 -44.64
N ALA A 247 13.26 -48.45 -45.10
CA ALA A 247 12.50 -48.28 -46.32
C ALA A 247 13.25 -48.81 -47.56
N GLU A 248 14.55 -48.51 -47.66
CA GLU A 248 15.43 -49.05 -48.71
C GLU A 248 15.49 -50.59 -48.66
N TYR A 249 15.64 -51.20 -47.49
CA TYR A 249 15.63 -52.66 -47.35
C TYR A 249 14.28 -53.28 -47.74
N ALA A 250 13.16 -52.68 -47.33
CA ALA A 250 11.83 -53.13 -47.71
C ALA A 250 11.62 -53.08 -49.23
N PHE A 251 12.12 -52.01 -49.88
CA PHE A 251 12.10 -51.87 -51.34
C PHE A 251 12.91 -52.97 -52.03
N ILE A 252 14.16 -53.21 -51.60
CA ILE A 252 15.01 -54.28 -52.15
C ILE A 252 14.33 -55.64 -51.99
N ASN A 253 13.77 -55.94 -50.83
CA ASN A 253 13.15 -57.24 -50.55
C ASN A 253 11.88 -57.47 -51.39
N SER A 254 10.97 -56.50 -51.44
CA SER A 254 9.68 -56.66 -52.10
C SER A 254 9.73 -56.52 -53.62
N HIS A 255 10.59 -55.64 -54.15
CA HIS A 255 10.63 -55.35 -55.59
C HIS A 255 11.77 -56.07 -56.30
N LEU A 256 12.98 -56.02 -55.73
CA LEU A 256 14.18 -56.53 -56.42
C LEU A 256 14.43 -58.03 -56.18
N LEU A 257 14.05 -58.57 -55.03
CA LEU A 257 14.23 -60.00 -54.73
C LEU A 257 12.99 -60.84 -55.04
N ARG A 258 11.79 -60.41 -54.61
CA ARG A 258 10.56 -61.18 -54.83
C ARG A 258 10.15 -61.29 -56.29
N GLY A 259 10.34 -60.23 -57.07
CA GLY A 259 10.05 -60.21 -58.52
C GLY A 259 10.72 -61.35 -59.30
N PRO A 260 12.07 -61.43 -59.34
CA PRO A 260 12.76 -62.51 -60.03
C PRO A 260 12.49 -63.88 -59.42
N LEU A 261 12.27 -63.98 -58.11
CA LEU A 261 11.91 -65.24 -57.45
C LEU A 261 10.55 -65.79 -57.91
N CYS A 262 9.53 -64.92 -58.01
CA CYS A 262 8.24 -65.29 -58.58
C CYS A 262 8.38 -65.72 -60.05
N SER A 263 9.26 -65.07 -60.82
CA SER A 263 9.58 -65.50 -62.20
C SER A 263 10.21 -66.90 -62.22
N ILE A 264 11.19 -67.17 -61.35
CA ILE A 264 11.81 -68.50 -61.22
C ILE A 264 10.77 -69.57 -60.86
N LEU A 265 9.92 -69.32 -59.86
CA LEU A 265 8.84 -70.23 -59.47
C LEU A 265 7.83 -70.46 -60.61
N GLY A 266 7.50 -69.41 -61.37
CA GLY A 266 6.67 -69.49 -62.57
C GLY A 266 7.28 -70.38 -63.65
N LEU A 267 8.57 -70.20 -63.95
CA LEU A 267 9.31 -71.03 -64.91
C LEU A 267 9.39 -72.49 -64.45
N ILE A 268 9.67 -72.74 -63.16
CA ILE A 268 9.64 -74.09 -62.57
C ILE A 268 8.27 -74.75 -62.74
N ASN A 269 7.18 -73.99 -62.55
CA ASN A 269 5.82 -74.49 -62.75
C ASN A 269 5.50 -74.81 -64.22
N LEU A 270 6.08 -74.08 -65.17
CA LEU A 270 5.97 -74.40 -66.61
C LEU A 270 6.78 -75.64 -66.96
N LEU A 271 8.01 -75.75 -66.48
CA LEU A 271 8.87 -76.92 -66.67
C LEU A 271 8.23 -78.20 -66.11
N ASN A 272 7.56 -78.13 -64.97
CA ASN A 272 6.81 -79.26 -64.38
C ASN A 272 5.70 -79.82 -65.30
N LYS A 273 5.29 -79.10 -66.34
CA LYS A 273 4.26 -79.54 -67.30
C LYS A 273 4.84 -80.11 -68.60
N THR A 274 6.16 -80.22 -68.71
CA THR A 274 6.86 -80.76 -69.89
C THR A 274 7.34 -82.19 -69.67
N SER A 275 7.59 -82.94 -70.75
CA SER A 275 8.13 -84.30 -70.69
C SER A 275 9.64 -84.27 -70.44
N LEU A 276 10.04 -84.53 -69.21
CA LEU A 276 11.43 -84.52 -68.75
C LEU A 276 11.97 -85.94 -68.53
N SER A 277 13.26 -86.13 -68.73
CA SER A 277 13.95 -87.38 -68.34
C SER A 277 14.05 -87.52 -66.81
N GLU A 278 14.30 -88.72 -66.30
CA GLU A 278 14.36 -88.96 -64.84
C GLU A 278 15.41 -88.10 -64.11
N ASN A 279 16.59 -87.89 -64.72
CA ASN A 279 17.62 -87.01 -64.15
C ASN A 279 17.18 -85.53 -64.13
N GLU A 280 16.47 -85.06 -65.16
CA GLU A 280 15.98 -83.68 -65.22
C GLU A 280 14.85 -83.42 -64.21
N LYS A 281 14.01 -84.43 -63.93
CA LYS A 281 12.99 -84.35 -62.88
C LYS A 281 13.61 -84.20 -61.50
N GLU A 282 14.70 -84.91 -61.22
CA GLU A 282 15.41 -84.81 -59.94
C GLU A 282 16.03 -83.42 -59.75
N ILE A 283 16.68 -82.87 -60.79
CA ILE A 283 17.23 -81.50 -60.76
C ILE A 283 16.13 -80.46 -60.59
N LEU A 284 15.02 -80.59 -61.32
CA LEU A 284 13.87 -79.69 -61.20
C LEU A 284 13.25 -79.75 -59.81
N ARG A 285 13.19 -80.93 -59.18
CA ARG A 285 12.74 -81.10 -57.80
C ARG A 285 13.62 -80.31 -56.83
N HIS A 286 14.94 -80.42 -56.94
CA HIS A 286 15.88 -79.67 -56.08
C HIS A 286 15.84 -78.16 -56.34
N LEU A 287 15.68 -77.73 -57.59
CA LEU A 287 15.52 -76.32 -57.95
C LEU A 287 14.21 -75.74 -57.38
N LYS A 288 13.13 -76.52 -57.45
CA LYS A 288 11.82 -76.17 -56.85
C LYS A 288 11.90 -76.04 -55.34
N GLU A 289 12.50 -77.01 -54.67
CA GLU A 289 12.72 -76.98 -53.22
C GLU A 289 13.57 -75.77 -52.81
N SER A 290 14.68 -75.52 -53.51
CA SER A 290 15.56 -74.37 -53.24
C SER A 290 14.86 -73.03 -53.47
N SER A 291 14.01 -72.93 -54.48
CA SER A 291 13.25 -71.70 -54.78
C SER A 291 12.12 -71.46 -53.78
N HIS A 292 11.46 -72.51 -53.29
CA HIS A 292 10.47 -72.39 -52.21
C HIS A 292 11.13 -72.01 -50.87
N ASN A 293 12.28 -72.60 -50.53
CA ASN A 293 13.03 -72.21 -49.34
C ASN A 293 13.45 -70.74 -49.40
N LEU A 294 13.87 -70.25 -50.57
CA LEU A 294 14.20 -68.84 -50.77
C LEU A 294 12.96 -67.94 -50.62
N ASP A 295 11.78 -68.35 -51.11
CA ASP A 295 10.53 -67.59 -50.98
C ASP A 295 10.07 -67.49 -49.52
N ASP A 296 10.21 -68.58 -48.76
CA ASP A 296 9.94 -68.60 -47.34
C ASP A 296 10.88 -67.66 -46.56
N VAL A 297 12.18 -67.66 -46.87
CA VAL A 297 13.14 -66.75 -46.23
C VAL A 297 12.84 -65.28 -46.58
N VAL A 298 12.56 -64.97 -47.85
CA VAL A 298 12.21 -63.61 -48.29
C VAL A 298 10.91 -63.13 -47.63
N SER A 299 9.90 -64.01 -47.54
CA SER A 299 8.62 -63.72 -46.86
C SER A 299 8.79 -63.47 -45.37
N LYS A 300 9.65 -64.24 -44.69
CA LYS A 300 9.98 -64.02 -43.27
C LYS A 300 10.72 -62.68 -43.06
N ILE A 301 11.63 -62.30 -43.95
CA ILE A 301 12.32 -61.01 -43.89
C ILE A 301 11.33 -59.85 -44.10
N SER A 302 10.44 -59.95 -45.09
CA SER A 302 9.39 -58.94 -45.31
C SER A 302 8.51 -58.74 -44.08
N LYS A 303 8.03 -59.83 -43.45
CA LYS A 303 7.23 -59.75 -42.22
C LYS A 303 7.99 -59.13 -41.06
N ALA A 304 9.26 -59.49 -40.89
CA ALA A 304 10.10 -58.90 -39.85
C ALA A 304 10.34 -57.39 -40.04
N LEU A 305 10.38 -56.91 -41.29
CA LEU A 305 10.51 -55.49 -41.61
C LEU A 305 9.20 -54.70 -41.42
N THR A 306 8.02 -55.32 -41.60
CA THR A 306 6.72 -54.66 -41.42
C THR A 306 6.18 -54.71 -39.98
N ASP A 307 6.48 -55.77 -39.22
CA ASP A 307 5.82 -56.04 -37.93
C ASP A 307 6.70 -55.77 -36.69
N GLY A 308 7.97 -55.34 -36.84
CA GLY A 308 8.92 -55.25 -35.72
C GLY A 308 9.71 -53.94 -35.60
N PRO A 309 9.75 -53.29 -34.40
CA PRO A 309 10.67 -52.18 -34.11
C PRO A 309 12.14 -52.61 -33.92
N GLU A 310 12.43 -53.91 -33.74
CA GLU A 310 13.81 -54.39 -33.53
C GLU A 310 14.07 -55.65 -34.34
N LEU A 311 14.74 -55.48 -35.48
CA LEU A 311 15.44 -56.56 -36.17
C LEU A 311 16.72 -56.88 -35.37
N ASP A 312 16.56 -57.53 -34.22
CA ASP A 312 17.68 -58.02 -33.43
C ASP A 312 18.41 -59.14 -34.20
N ARG A 313 19.74 -59.17 -34.09
CA ARG A 313 20.61 -60.19 -34.69
C ARG A 313 20.20 -61.59 -34.26
N GLU A 314 19.55 -61.73 -33.11
CA GLU A 314 19.03 -63.00 -32.62
C GLU A 314 17.84 -63.53 -33.46
N LEU A 315 17.01 -62.65 -34.01
CA LEU A 315 15.90 -63.03 -34.89
C LEU A 315 16.42 -63.51 -36.25
N ILE A 316 17.43 -62.83 -36.81
CA ILE A 316 18.08 -63.24 -38.08
C ILE A 316 18.73 -64.61 -37.92
N ARG A 317 19.32 -64.90 -36.75
CA ARG A 317 19.90 -66.21 -36.44
C ARG A 317 18.86 -67.33 -36.40
N LYS A 318 17.66 -67.06 -35.84
CA LYS A 318 16.54 -68.02 -35.82
C LYS A 318 15.87 -68.25 -37.18
N LEU A 319 16.07 -67.36 -38.15
CA LEU A 319 15.54 -67.54 -39.51
C LEU A 319 16.40 -68.47 -40.39
N LYS A 320 17.63 -68.79 -39.94
CA LYS A 320 18.59 -69.66 -40.62
C LYS A 320 18.43 -71.14 -40.24
N ASP A 321 17.83 -71.41 -39.08
CA ASP A 321 17.52 -72.75 -38.56
C ASP A 321 16.08 -73.16 -38.92
#